data_AF-W4L3G0-F1
#
_entry.id   AF-W4L3G0-F1
#
_cell.length_a   1.000
_cell.length_b   1.000
_cell.length_c   1.000
_cell.angle_alpha   90.00
_cell.angle_beta   90.00
_cell.angle_gamma   90.00
#
_symmetry.space_group_name_H-M   'P 1'
#
loop_
_entity.id
_entity.type
_entity.pdbx_description
1 polymer ?
#
loop_
_entity_poly.entity_id
_entity_poly.type
_entity_poly.pdbx_seq_one_letter_code
_entity_poly.pdbx_strand_id
1 'polypeptide(L)'
;IRDFRKDQLEAFIELFVQVLRLAKEAGLVKLGKVSTDGTKIQGNASRHKAMSYGYMKKEVERLREEIEAMVTQAFQQDDADEAALGSRRGDDLPAELERREARLAAIEAAMRRLEEQAKAEAEAERQRGAEADAERERQGKKRRGREPKPVEESPDDKAQMSFTDAELHIMRMSNKGWDYCANAQASTDGESQIILACGVSDAPHDKQQAEPMAQATLANLDQAGIERPTDESGQVQAIPATLDNGYYSEAATQALEDLGFAPYIAAGRHKHHEPQTEGSAEPATAKERMAAKVRTPEGTALYRRRKVIVEPVFGQIKEDRGFRRFSLRGLKKIRGEWSLVCLTHNLLKIWRYGCVPQTT
;
A
#
# COMPACT_ATOMS: atom_id res chain seq x y z
N ILE A 1 -25.22 -5.90 5.96
CA ILE A 1 -23.80 -6.33 6.17
C ILE A 1 -22.80 -5.38 5.49
N ARG A 2 -23.00 -4.99 4.21
CA ARG A 2 -22.10 -4.05 3.52
C ARG A 2 -22.06 -2.67 4.19
N ASP A 3 -23.22 -2.15 4.59
CA ASP A 3 -23.31 -0.83 5.24
C ASP A 3 -22.69 -0.88 6.65
N PHE A 4 -22.99 -1.91 7.44
CA PHE A 4 -22.31 -2.14 8.73
C PHE A 4 -20.77 -2.08 8.63
N ARG A 5 -20.16 -2.78 7.66
CA ARG A 5 -18.70 -2.75 7.49
C ARG A 5 -18.19 -1.37 7.09
N LYS A 6 -18.96 -0.63 6.28
CA LYS A 6 -18.60 0.72 5.84
C LYS A 6 -18.72 1.73 6.98
N ASP A 7 -19.70 1.56 7.86
CA ASP A 7 -20.02 2.53 8.90
C ASP A 7 -19.17 2.31 10.16
N GLN A 8 -18.65 1.09 10.37
CA GLN A 8 -17.88 0.71 11.57
C GLN A 8 -16.36 0.59 11.33
N LEU A 9 -15.85 1.23 10.28
CA LEU A 9 -14.43 1.11 9.91
C LEU A 9 -13.47 1.54 11.02
N GLU A 10 -13.79 2.65 11.70
CA GLU A 10 -12.97 3.20 12.78
C GLU A 10 -13.04 2.29 14.02
N ALA A 11 -14.22 1.76 14.34
CA ALA A 11 -14.39 0.77 15.41
C ALA A 11 -13.58 -0.52 15.18
N PHE A 12 -13.38 -0.96 13.93
CA PHE A 12 -12.52 -2.12 13.65
C PHE A 12 -11.05 -1.87 13.93
N ILE A 13 -10.57 -0.64 13.74
CA ILE A 13 -9.19 -0.26 14.06
C ILE A 13 -9.00 -0.26 15.58
N GLU A 14 -9.94 0.31 16.32
CA GLU A 14 -9.90 0.29 17.79
C GLU A 14 -10.02 -1.14 18.35
N LEU A 15 -10.94 -1.94 17.80
CA LEU A 15 -11.14 -3.33 18.21
C LEU A 15 -9.92 -4.19 17.92
N PHE A 16 -9.18 -3.92 16.83
CA PHE A 16 -7.92 -4.61 16.54
C PHE A 16 -6.93 -4.48 17.69
N VAL A 17 -6.78 -3.29 18.27
CA VAL A 17 -5.91 -3.05 19.44
C VAL A 17 -6.45 -3.77 20.68
N GLN A 18 -7.77 -3.79 20.90
CA GLN A 18 -8.36 -4.55 22.02
C GLN A 18 -8.10 -6.06 21.88
N VAL A 19 -8.19 -6.62 20.67
CA VAL A 19 -7.85 -8.02 20.40
C VAL A 19 -6.36 -8.29 20.65
N LEU A 20 -5.48 -7.32 20.37
CA LEU A 20 -4.07 -7.43 20.74
C LEU A 20 -3.85 -7.47 22.26
N ARG A 21 -4.61 -6.67 23.03
CA ARG A 21 -4.60 -6.76 24.50
C ARG A 21 -5.00 -8.16 24.97
N LEU A 22 -6.05 -8.75 24.38
CA LEU A 22 -6.44 -10.13 24.68
C LEU A 22 -5.35 -11.15 24.30
N ALA A 23 -4.68 -10.96 23.16
CA ALA A 23 -3.57 -11.82 22.76
C ALA A 23 -2.38 -11.71 23.73
N LYS A 24 -2.11 -10.52 24.27
CA LYS A 24 -1.12 -10.30 25.34
C LYS A 24 -1.51 -11.06 26.61
N GLU A 25 -2.74 -10.90 27.09
CA GLU A 25 -3.23 -11.59 28.29
C GLU A 25 -3.21 -13.12 28.13
N ALA A 26 -3.47 -13.63 26.92
CA ALA A 26 -3.33 -15.04 26.58
C ALA A 26 -1.88 -15.50 26.42
N GLY A 27 -0.89 -14.63 26.61
CA GLY A 27 0.54 -14.93 26.50
C GLY A 27 1.03 -15.23 25.08
N LEU A 28 0.26 -14.86 24.06
CA LEU A 28 0.52 -15.18 22.65
C LEU A 28 1.46 -14.19 21.96
N VAL A 29 1.66 -13.00 22.53
CA VAL A 29 2.58 -11.99 22.00
C VAL A 29 3.90 -12.07 22.77
N LYS A 30 5.00 -12.36 22.07
CA LYS A 30 6.32 -12.54 22.70
C LYS A 30 7.35 -11.52 22.25
N LEU A 31 7.18 -10.93 21.04
CA LEU A 31 8.10 -9.94 20.45
C LEU A 31 9.55 -10.41 20.31
N GLY A 32 9.85 -11.71 20.45
CA GLY A 32 11.20 -12.25 20.25
C GLY A 32 11.65 -12.21 18.79
N LYS A 33 10.70 -12.13 17.85
CA LYS A 33 10.94 -11.75 16.46
C LYS A 33 9.64 -11.31 15.80
N VAL A 34 9.76 -10.35 14.90
CA VAL A 34 8.66 -9.82 14.11
C VAL A 34 8.96 -10.02 12.63
N SER A 35 7.94 -10.36 11.86
CA SER A 35 8.05 -10.53 10.42
C SER A 35 7.04 -9.66 9.70
N THR A 36 7.52 -8.77 8.85
CA THR A 36 6.69 -7.87 8.06
C THR A 36 6.78 -8.25 6.60
N ASP A 37 5.63 -8.41 5.97
CA ASP A 37 5.55 -8.69 4.54
C ASP A 37 4.26 -8.10 3.95
N GLY A 38 4.24 -8.04 2.63
CA GLY A 38 3.23 -7.37 1.82
C GLY A 38 2.55 -8.38 0.93
N THR A 39 1.28 -8.16 0.64
CA THR A 39 0.51 -9.04 -0.21
C THR A 39 -0.48 -8.26 -1.04
N LYS A 40 -0.46 -8.52 -2.35
CA LYS A 40 -1.41 -7.88 -3.27
C LYS A 40 -2.78 -8.53 -3.13
N ILE A 41 -3.82 -7.72 -2.96
CA ILE A 41 -5.22 -8.13 -2.87
C ILE A 41 -6.00 -7.34 -3.91
N GLN A 42 -6.91 -8.00 -4.62
CA GLN A 42 -7.70 -7.35 -5.66
C GLN A 42 -8.59 -6.25 -5.06
N GLY A 43 -8.69 -5.12 -5.76
CA GLY A 43 -9.64 -4.08 -5.46
C GLY A 43 -11.03 -4.38 -5.99
N ASN A 44 -12.02 -3.60 -5.54
CA ASN A 44 -13.33 -3.54 -6.17
C ASN A 44 -13.34 -2.54 -7.32
N ALA A 45 -12.44 -2.73 -8.30
CA ALA A 45 -12.35 -1.87 -9.48
C ALA A 45 -12.43 -2.69 -10.77
N SER A 46 -13.07 -2.13 -11.79
CA SER A 46 -13.21 -2.77 -13.09
C SER A 46 -12.06 -2.37 -14.01
N ARG A 47 -11.42 -3.38 -14.60
CA ARG A 47 -10.40 -3.22 -15.66
C ARG A 47 -10.96 -2.62 -16.95
N HIS A 48 -12.26 -2.79 -17.20
CA HIS A 48 -12.93 -2.33 -18.41
C HIS A 48 -13.53 -0.93 -18.26
N LYS A 49 -13.48 -0.35 -17.05
CA LYS A 49 -13.94 1.01 -16.76
C LYS A 49 -12.75 1.89 -16.37
N ALA A 50 -11.71 1.80 -17.17
CA ALA A 50 -10.49 2.60 -17.06
C ALA A 50 -10.18 3.24 -18.40
N MET A 51 -9.53 4.39 -18.37
CA MET A 51 -9.19 5.15 -19.57
C MET A 51 -7.79 5.73 -19.41
N SER A 52 -7.05 5.84 -20.51
CA SER A 52 -5.74 6.47 -20.50
C SER A 52 -5.86 7.98 -20.67
N TYR A 53 -4.91 8.74 -20.13
CA TYR A 53 -4.89 10.19 -20.17
C TYR A 53 -5.00 10.73 -21.60
N GLY A 54 -4.27 10.15 -22.55
CA GLY A 54 -4.34 10.53 -23.97
C GLY A 54 -5.71 10.27 -24.60
N TYR A 55 -6.45 9.25 -24.14
CA TYR A 55 -7.82 9.02 -24.59
C TYR A 55 -8.80 9.96 -23.88
N MET A 56 -8.59 10.27 -22.59
CA MET A 56 -9.40 11.25 -21.85
C MET A 56 -9.42 12.61 -22.57
N LYS A 57 -8.25 13.11 -23.02
CA LYS A 57 -8.15 14.35 -23.79
C LYS A 57 -9.07 14.34 -25.01
N LYS A 58 -9.01 13.27 -25.82
CA LYS A 58 -9.85 13.13 -27.02
C LYS A 58 -11.33 13.03 -26.68
N GLU A 59 -11.66 12.32 -25.61
CA GLU A 59 -13.03 12.10 -25.16
C GLU A 59 -13.66 13.40 -24.62
N VAL A 60 -12.88 14.23 -23.91
CA VAL A 60 -13.29 15.56 -23.44
C VAL A 60 -13.67 16.45 -24.60
N GLU A 61 -12.81 16.54 -25.62
CA GLU A 61 -13.09 17.36 -26.81
C GLU A 61 -14.37 16.88 -27.51
N ARG A 62 -14.50 15.56 -27.74
CA ARG A 62 -15.70 15.00 -28.37
C ARG A 62 -16.97 15.29 -27.56
N LEU A 63 -16.93 15.13 -26.24
CA LEU A 63 -18.09 15.38 -25.39
C LEU A 63 -18.48 16.87 -25.36
N ARG A 64 -17.50 17.77 -25.39
CA ARG A 64 -17.76 19.22 -25.48
C ARG A 64 -18.44 19.58 -26.80
N GLU A 65 -17.95 19.07 -27.93
CA GLU A 65 -18.58 19.26 -29.24
C GLU A 65 -20.02 18.70 -29.28
N GLU A 66 -20.23 17.49 -28.73
CA GLU A 66 -21.57 16.90 -28.64
C GLU A 66 -22.52 17.76 -27.78
N ILE A 67 -22.06 18.22 -26.61
CA ILE A 67 -22.83 19.10 -25.71
C ILE A 67 -23.18 20.40 -26.42
N GLU A 68 -22.22 21.05 -27.08
CA GLU A 68 -22.43 22.30 -27.81
C GLU A 68 -23.45 22.13 -28.95
N ALA A 69 -23.36 21.03 -29.71
CA ALA A 69 -24.31 20.71 -30.76
C ALA A 69 -25.73 20.51 -30.21
N MET A 70 -25.87 19.79 -29.09
CA MET A 70 -27.17 19.57 -28.43
C MET A 70 -27.77 20.86 -27.89
N VAL A 71 -26.96 21.71 -27.27
CA VAL A 71 -27.39 23.02 -26.76
C VAL A 71 -27.81 23.93 -27.92
N THR A 72 -27.05 23.94 -29.01
CA THR A 72 -27.39 24.71 -30.22
C THR A 72 -28.70 24.22 -30.84
N GLN A 73 -28.90 22.90 -30.93
CA GLN A 73 -30.14 22.31 -31.43
C GLN A 73 -31.33 22.68 -30.53
N ALA A 74 -31.15 22.66 -29.21
CA ALA A 74 -32.20 23.05 -28.26
C ALA A 74 -32.60 24.52 -28.46
N PHE A 75 -31.65 25.43 -28.61
CA PHE A 75 -31.95 26.84 -28.91
C PHE A 75 -32.67 27.03 -30.25
N GLN A 76 -32.28 26.31 -31.30
CA GLN A 76 -32.96 26.37 -32.60
C GLN A 76 -34.40 25.82 -32.53
N GLN A 77 -34.62 24.80 -31.72
CA GLN A 77 -35.94 24.23 -31.47
C GLN A 77 -36.82 25.23 -30.70
N ASP A 78 -36.27 25.87 -29.67
CA ASP A 78 -36.96 26.91 -28.89
C ASP A 78 -37.35 28.11 -29.78
N ASP A 79 -36.44 28.61 -30.64
CA ASP A 79 -36.72 29.69 -31.59
C ASP A 79 -37.85 29.29 -32.58
N ALA A 80 -37.87 28.02 -33.01
CA ALA A 80 -38.90 27.50 -33.92
C ALA A 80 -40.25 27.26 -33.23
N ASP A 81 -40.24 26.81 -31.97
CA ASP A 81 -41.44 26.56 -31.17
C ASP A 81 -42.05 27.87 -30.65
N GLU A 82 -41.25 28.89 -30.35
CA GLU A 82 -41.72 30.25 -30.05
C GLU A 82 -42.43 30.87 -31.27
N ALA A 83 -41.97 30.57 -32.49
CA ALA A 83 -42.64 30.95 -33.73
C ALA A 83 -43.96 30.20 -33.99
N ALA A 84 -44.19 29.04 -33.34
CA ALA A 84 -45.33 28.15 -33.63
C ALA A 84 -46.39 28.01 -32.51
N LEU A 85 -46.02 28.13 -31.22
CA LEU A 85 -46.85 27.63 -30.10
C LEU A 85 -47.03 28.55 -28.88
N GLY A 86 -46.37 29.71 -28.79
CA GLY A 86 -46.53 30.63 -27.65
C GLY A 86 -46.02 30.07 -26.30
N SER A 87 -46.54 30.56 -25.17
CA SER A 87 -45.92 30.50 -23.83
C SER A 87 -45.94 29.16 -23.05
N ARG A 88 -45.91 27.99 -23.71
CA ARG A 88 -45.83 26.70 -22.99
C ARG A 88 -44.41 26.14 -23.06
N ARG A 89 -43.62 26.43 -22.02
CA ARG A 89 -42.28 25.86 -21.82
C ARG A 89 -42.37 24.49 -21.14
N GLY A 90 -41.62 23.52 -21.65
CA GLY A 90 -41.22 22.32 -20.91
C GLY A 90 -39.81 22.55 -20.36
N ASP A 91 -39.70 22.93 -19.10
CA ASP A 91 -38.43 23.34 -18.46
C ASP A 91 -37.51 22.17 -18.06
N ASP A 92 -37.42 21.11 -18.88
CA ASP A 92 -36.54 19.97 -18.61
C ASP A 92 -35.35 19.95 -19.56
N LEU A 93 -34.14 20.08 -19.00
CA LEU A 93 -32.91 19.76 -19.71
C LEU A 93 -33.02 18.32 -20.24
N PRO A 94 -32.72 18.03 -21.52
CA PRO A 94 -32.79 16.67 -22.02
C PRO A 94 -31.92 15.75 -21.15
N ALA A 95 -32.48 14.66 -20.63
CA ALA A 95 -31.76 13.72 -19.75
C ALA A 95 -30.46 13.15 -20.38
N GLU A 96 -30.29 13.29 -21.69
CA GLU A 96 -29.07 12.97 -22.42
C GLU A 96 -27.95 14.00 -22.23
N LEU A 97 -28.29 15.29 -22.11
CA LEU A 97 -27.35 16.38 -21.88
C LEU A 97 -26.75 16.28 -20.47
N GLU A 98 -27.60 16.11 -19.45
CA GLU A 98 -27.17 15.93 -18.05
C GLU A 98 -26.22 14.72 -17.91
N ARG A 99 -26.52 13.61 -18.60
CA ARG A 99 -25.64 12.43 -18.61
C ARG A 99 -24.28 12.70 -19.25
N ARG A 100 -24.23 13.51 -20.32
CA ARG A 100 -22.97 13.87 -20.99
C ARG A 100 -22.16 14.85 -20.17
N GLU A 101 -22.80 15.85 -19.56
CA GLU A 101 -22.16 16.77 -18.62
C GLU A 101 -21.59 16.03 -17.41
N ALA A 102 -22.36 15.12 -16.81
CA ALA A 102 -21.88 14.29 -15.70
C ALA A 102 -20.69 13.40 -16.11
N ARG A 103 -20.71 12.85 -17.33
CA ARG A 103 -19.59 12.06 -17.87
C ARG A 103 -18.35 12.93 -18.14
N LEU A 104 -18.54 14.12 -18.71
CA LEU A 104 -17.47 15.09 -18.95
C LEU A 104 -16.81 15.49 -17.63
N ALA A 105 -17.62 15.88 -16.64
CA ALA A 105 -17.13 16.24 -15.31
C ALA A 105 -16.35 15.09 -14.63
N ALA A 106 -16.80 13.83 -14.81
CA ALA A 106 -16.09 12.67 -14.29
C ALA A 106 -14.73 12.44 -14.97
N ILE A 107 -14.62 12.66 -16.29
CA ILE A 107 -13.36 12.54 -17.04
C ILE A 107 -12.40 13.67 -16.65
N GLU A 108 -12.87 14.91 -16.57
CA GLU A 108 -12.06 16.04 -16.15
C GLU A 108 -11.54 15.87 -14.71
N ALA A 109 -12.38 15.35 -13.80
CA ALA A 109 -11.95 15.04 -12.44
C ALA A 109 -10.86 13.94 -12.41
N ALA A 110 -10.95 12.94 -13.30
CA ALA A 110 -9.90 11.92 -13.44
C ALA A 110 -8.60 12.51 -14.01
N MET A 111 -8.69 13.40 -15.00
CA MET A 111 -7.53 14.10 -15.57
C MET A 111 -6.82 14.96 -14.51
N ARG A 112 -7.56 15.77 -13.75
CA ARG A 112 -6.99 16.59 -12.67
C ARG A 112 -6.23 15.76 -11.64
N ARG A 113 -6.75 14.59 -11.26
CA ARG A 113 -6.06 13.69 -10.33
C ARG A 113 -4.77 13.13 -10.91
N LEU A 114 -4.75 12.73 -12.18
CA LEU A 114 -3.54 12.27 -12.84
C LEU A 114 -2.49 13.40 -12.91
N GLU A 115 -2.92 14.63 -13.21
CA GLU A 115 -2.04 15.80 -13.22
C GLU A 115 -1.48 16.14 -11.84
N GLU A 116 -2.30 16.08 -10.78
CA GLU A 116 -1.86 16.25 -9.39
C GLU A 116 -0.85 15.18 -8.99
N GLN A 117 -1.10 13.92 -9.35
CA GLN A 117 -0.16 12.82 -9.12
C GLN A 117 1.16 13.04 -9.86
N ALA A 118 1.13 13.41 -11.14
CA ALA A 118 2.33 13.67 -11.93
C ALA A 118 3.15 14.83 -11.34
N LYS A 119 2.48 15.90 -10.88
CA LYS A 119 3.13 17.02 -10.18
C LYS A 119 3.78 16.58 -8.87
N ALA A 120 3.07 15.80 -8.05
CA ALA A 120 3.60 15.30 -6.78
C ALA A 120 4.79 14.35 -6.98
N GLU A 121 4.72 13.46 -7.97
CA GLU A 121 5.84 12.58 -8.34
C GLU A 121 7.04 13.38 -8.84
N ALA A 122 6.79 14.41 -9.65
CA ALA A 122 7.81 15.29 -10.17
C ALA A 122 8.50 16.09 -9.06
N GLU A 123 7.74 16.63 -8.12
CA GLU A 123 8.29 17.32 -6.95
C GLU A 123 9.11 16.37 -6.07
N ALA A 124 8.60 15.18 -5.79
CA ALA A 124 9.32 14.19 -5.01
C ALA A 124 10.61 13.73 -5.71
N GLU A 125 10.62 13.65 -7.05
CA GLU A 125 11.84 13.37 -7.82
C GLU A 125 12.85 14.51 -7.74
N ARG A 126 12.41 15.77 -7.83
CA ARG A 126 13.27 16.94 -7.64
C ARG A 126 13.87 16.97 -6.23
N GLN A 127 13.06 16.72 -5.19
CA GLN A 127 13.52 16.65 -3.81
C GLN A 127 14.58 15.55 -3.63
N ARG A 128 14.32 14.32 -4.12
CA ARG A 128 15.30 13.23 -4.10
C ARG A 128 16.57 13.56 -4.88
N GLY A 129 16.43 14.24 -6.01
CA GLY A 129 17.56 14.72 -6.81
C GLY A 129 18.43 15.69 -6.03
N ALA A 130 17.81 16.67 -5.39
CA ALA A 130 18.45 17.70 -4.57
C ALA A 130 19.11 17.10 -3.31
N GLU A 131 18.43 16.19 -2.60
CA GLU A 131 19.00 15.47 -1.45
C GLU A 131 20.22 14.66 -1.86
N ALA A 132 20.13 13.93 -2.97
CA ALA A 132 21.24 13.14 -3.46
C ALA A 132 22.40 14.02 -3.96
N ASP A 133 22.12 15.20 -4.54
CA ASP A 133 23.13 16.19 -4.90
C ASP A 133 23.81 16.79 -3.65
N ALA A 134 23.03 17.15 -2.62
CA ALA A 134 23.56 17.63 -1.34
C ALA A 134 24.39 16.56 -0.61
N GLU A 135 23.98 15.29 -0.66
CA GLU A 135 24.75 14.18 -0.11
C GLU A 135 26.05 13.96 -0.89
N ARG A 136 26.01 14.05 -2.23
CA ARG A 136 27.21 13.99 -3.08
C ARG A 136 28.21 15.09 -2.74
N GLU A 137 27.72 16.32 -2.51
CA GLU A 137 28.54 17.45 -2.08
C GLU A 137 29.17 17.21 -0.71
N ARG A 138 28.39 16.74 0.28
CA ARG A 138 28.91 16.38 1.61
C ARG A 138 30.00 15.29 1.54
N GLN A 139 29.86 14.33 0.63
CA GLN A 139 30.84 13.25 0.43
C GLN A 139 32.01 13.64 -0.50
N GLY A 140 32.05 14.88 -1.03
CA GLY A 140 33.08 15.35 -1.95
C GLY A 140 33.12 14.60 -3.29
N LYS A 141 32.04 13.91 -3.68
CA LYS A 141 31.98 13.08 -4.89
C LYS A 141 31.42 13.88 -6.07
N LYS A 142 32.15 13.96 -7.17
CA LYS A 142 31.63 14.54 -8.43
C LYS A 142 30.57 13.63 -9.06
N ARG A 143 29.55 14.24 -9.65
CA ARG A 143 28.49 13.54 -10.41
C ARG A 143 29.14 12.76 -11.56
N ARG A 144 28.95 11.44 -11.60
CA ARG A 144 29.38 10.57 -12.70
C ARG A 144 28.18 10.21 -13.57
N GLY A 145 28.21 10.54 -14.85
CA GLY A 145 27.17 10.17 -15.82
C GLY A 145 26.50 11.35 -16.51
N ARG A 146 25.50 11.03 -17.35
CA ARG A 146 24.68 12.01 -18.08
C ARG A 146 23.80 12.80 -17.10
N GLU A 147 23.58 14.08 -17.37
CA GLU A 147 22.63 14.88 -16.61
C GLU A 147 21.24 14.22 -16.59
N PRO A 148 20.54 14.26 -15.44
CA PRO A 148 19.17 13.78 -15.36
C PRO A 148 18.31 14.52 -16.38
N LYS A 149 17.36 13.81 -17.00
CA LYS A 149 16.36 14.47 -17.83
C LYS A 149 15.55 15.46 -16.98
N PRO A 150 15.04 16.55 -17.57
CA PRO A 150 14.07 17.40 -16.90
C PRO A 150 12.90 16.56 -16.43
N VAL A 151 12.50 16.75 -15.17
CA VAL A 151 11.36 16.04 -14.60
C VAL A 151 10.08 16.66 -15.18
N GLU A 152 9.33 15.87 -15.94
CA GLU A 152 8.07 16.30 -16.53
C GLU A 152 6.96 16.32 -15.47
N GLU A 153 6.18 17.40 -15.43
CA GLU A 153 5.06 17.55 -14.47
C GLU A 153 3.72 17.10 -15.05
N SER A 154 3.67 16.80 -16.35
CA SER A 154 2.48 16.33 -17.04
C SER A 154 2.39 14.80 -17.02
N PRO A 155 1.17 14.22 -16.90
CA PRO A 155 1.01 12.77 -17.00
C PRO A 155 1.36 12.25 -18.40
N ASP A 156 1.95 11.05 -18.46
CA ASP A 156 2.12 10.30 -19.71
C ASP A 156 0.74 9.98 -20.33
N ASP A 157 0.62 10.04 -21.66
CA ASP A 157 -0.63 9.72 -22.36
C ASP A 157 -1.15 8.29 -22.09
N LYS A 158 -0.26 7.37 -21.69
CA LYS A 158 -0.57 5.99 -21.29
C LYS A 158 -0.93 5.85 -19.81
N ALA A 159 -0.77 6.88 -18.98
CA ALA A 159 -1.22 6.85 -17.60
C ALA A 159 -2.72 6.55 -17.55
N GLN A 160 -3.12 5.58 -16.74
CA GLN A 160 -4.51 5.09 -16.70
C GLN A 160 -5.13 5.34 -15.34
N MET A 161 -6.42 5.67 -15.34
CA MET A 161 -7.22 5.77 -14.12
C MET A 161 -8.50 4.96 -14.23
N SER A 162 -8.91 4.33 -13.12
CA SER A 162 -10.22 3.68 -13.04
C SER A 162 -11.30 4.67 -12.67
N PHE A 163 -12.42 4.64 -13.40
CA PHE A 163 -13.64 5.38 -13.03
C PHE A 163 -14.44 4.69 -11.93
N THR A 164 -14.10 3.43 -11.61
CA THR A 164 -14.80 2.71 -10.54
C THR A 164 -14.17 2.88 -9.17
N ASP A 165 -12.83 2.92 -9.11
CA ASP A 165 -12.07 3.20 -7.89
C ASP A 165 -10.82 4.01 -8.25
N ALA A 166 -10.89 5.31 -7.99
CA ALA A 166 -9.87 6.28 -8.39
C ALA A 166 -8.53 6.12 -7.65
N GLU A 167 -8.53 5.50 -6.48
CA GLU A 167 -7.34 5.42 -5.63
C GLU A 167 -6.55 4.11 -5.82
N LEU A 168 -7.02 3.22 -6.70
CA LEU A 168 -6.35 1.96 -6.99
C LEU A 168 -5.64 1.99 -8.33
N HIS A 169 -4.49 1.35 -8.38
CA HIS A 169 -3.65 1.26 -9.56
C HIS A 169 -3.55 -0.18 -10.06
N ILE A 170 -3.25 -0.33 -11.36
CA ILE A 170 -2.98 -1.64 -11.94
C ILE A 170 -1.63 -2.14 -11.41
N MET A 171 -1.63 -3.29 -10.76
CA MET A 171 -0.44 -3.93 -10.23
C MET A 171 -0.26 -5.33 -10.82
N ARG A 172 1.00 -5.76 -10.93
CA ARG A 172 1.33 -7.13 -11.30
C ARG A 172 1.13 -8.07 -10.11
N MET A 173 0.21 -9.02 -10.28
CA MET A 173 -0.15 -10.04 -9.32
C MET A 173 0.81 -11.23 -9.33
N SER A 174 0.75 -12.06 -8.28
CA SER A 174 1.57 -13.29 -8.16
C SER A 174 1.31 -14.29 -9.29
N ASN A 175 0.09 -14.34 -9.82
CA ASN A 175 -0.28 -15.14 -10.99
C ASN A 175 0.21 -14.54 -12.33
N LYS A 176 1.09 -13.53 -12.28
CA LYS A 176 1.60 -12.77 -13.43
C LYS A 176 0.54 -11.95 -14.19
N GLY A 177 -0.72 -11.95 -13.74
CA GLY A 177 -1.78 -11.09 -14.27
C GLY A 177 -1.64 -9.64 -13.81
N TRP A 178 -2.37 -8.77 -14.51
CA TRP A 178 -2.49 -7.36 -14.17
C TRP A 178 -3.92 -7.07 -13.73
N ASP A 179 -4.07 -6.49 -12.55
CA ASP A 179 -5.36 -6.16 -11.98
C ASP A 179 -5.27 -4.92 -11.10
N TYR A 180 -6.39 -4.27 -10.85
CA TYR A 180 -6.47 -3.20 -9.87
C TYR A 180 -6.39 -3.80 -8.48
N CYS A 181 -5.35 -3.42 -7.74
CA CYS A 181 -5.03 -4.04 -6.47
C CYS A 181 -4.60 -2.99 -5.47
N ALA A 182 -4.71 -3.36 -4.20
CA ALA A 182 -3.99 -2.69 -3.13
C ALA A 182 -2.93 -3.62 -2.56
N ASN A 183 -1.87 -3.02 -2.06
CA ASN A 183 -0.79 -3.72 -1.37
C ASN A 183 -1.10 -3.72 0.13
N ALA A 184 -1.57 -4.87 0.62
CA ALA A 184 -1.92 -5.08 2.01
C ALA A 184 -0.72 -5.59 2.80
N GLN A 185 -0.43 -4.94 3.91
CA GLN A 185 0.75 -5.14 4.75
C GLN A 185 0.35 -5.78 6.07
N ALA A 186 1.19 -6.68 6.58
CA ALA A 186 1.02 -7.24 7.93
C ALA A 186 2.38 -7.38 8.62
N SER A 187 2.46 -6.92 9.87
CA SER A 187 3.57 -7.18 10.78
C SER A 187 3.13 -8.21 11.81
N THR A 188 3.86 -9.32 11.93
CA THR A 188 3.41 -10.53 12.62
C THR A 188 4.44 -11.01 13.65
N ASP A 189 3.98 -11.34 14.85
CA ASP A 189 4.76 -12.00 15.90
C ASP A 189 5.18 -13.42 15.49
N GLY A 190 6.44 -13.75 15.77
CA GLY A 190 7.08 -14.96 15.26
C GLY A 190 6.77 -16.28 15.97
N GLU A 191 6.12 -16.25 17.12
CA GLU A 191 5.76 -17.48 17.84
C GLU A 191 4.32 -17.88 17.55
N SER A 192 3.38 -16.96 17.78
CA SER A 192 1.97 -17.28 17.72
C SER A 192 1.30 -16.81 16.43
N GLN A 193 2.03 -16.20 15.50
CA GLN A 193 1.47 -15.63 14.26
C GLN A 193 0.35 -14.61 14.51
N ILE A 194 0.46 -13.86 15.61
CA ILE A 194 -0.44 -12.73 15.93
C ILE A 194 0.02 -11.53 15.10
N ILE A 195 -0.91 -10.92 14.38
CA ILE A 195 -0.66 -9.70 13.59
C ILE A 195 -0.64 -8.52 14.55
N LEU A 196 0.51 -7.86 14.68
CA LEU A 196 0.75 -6.70 15.54
C LEU A 196 0.36 -5.38 14.87
N ALA A 197 0.50 -5.30 13.56
CA ALA A 197 0.07 -4.15 12.77
C ALA A 197 -0.36 -4.58 11.38
N CYS A 198 -1.26 -3.80 10.79
CA CYS A 198 -1.73 -3.99 9.43
C CYS A 198 -1.87 -2.63 8.74
N GLY A 199 -1.62 -2.61 7.43
CA GLY A 199 -1.69 -1.40 6.62
C GLY A 199 -2.10 -1.72 5.19
N VAL A 200 -2.55 -0.71 4.45
CA VAL A 200 -2.82 -0.85 3.02
C VAL A 200 -2.31 0.38 2.28
N SER A 201 -1.53 0.15 1.23
CA SER A 201 -1.04 1.17 0.31
C SER A 201 -1.48 0.89 -1.12
N ASP A 202 -1.53 1.93 -1.93
CA ASP A 202 -1.66 1.88 -3.38
C ASP A 202 -0.30 1.76 -4.11
N ALA A 203 0.81 1.73 -3.37
CA ALA A 203 2.14 1.52 -3.92
C ALA A 203 2.32 0.10 -4.51
N PRO A 204 2.92 -0.05 -5.70
CA PRO A 204 3.08 -1.35 -6.37
C PRO A 204 4.18 -2.24 -5.76
N HIS A 205 5.05 -1.66 -4.94
CA HIS A 205 6.20 -2.31 -4.30
C HIS A 205 6.39 -1.81 -2.86
N ASP A 206 7.13 -2.57 -2.06
CA ASP A 206 7.18 -2.42 -0.60
C ASP A 206 8.28 -1.48 -0.07
N LYS A 207 9.03 -0.83 -0.97
CA LYS A 207 10.26 -0.07 -0.63
C LYS A 207 10.07 1.01 0.44
N GLN A 208 8.87 1.59 0.52
CA GLN A 208 8.52 2.65 1.47
C GLN A 208 7.62 2.17 2.62
N GLN A 209 7.37 0.86 2.74
CA GLN A 209 6.40 0.32 3.70
C GLN A 209 7.03 -0.14 5.03
N ALA A 210 8.37 -0.22 5.10
CA ALA A 210 9.08 -0.70 6.30
C ALA A 210 8.85 0.20 7.52
N GLU A 211 9.13 1.50 7.39
CA GLU A 211 9.00 2.48 8.47
C GLU A 211 7.55 2.68 8.91
N PRO A 212 6.55 2.91 8.02
CA PRO A 212 5.16 3.03 8.43
C PRO A 212 4.65 1.80 9.19
N MET A 213 5.04 0.60 8.78
CA MET A 213 4.64 -0.63 9.46
C MET A 213 5.29 -0.78 10.83
N ALA A 214 6.53 -0.34 11.00
CA ALA A 214 7.20 -0.32 12.29
C ALA A 214 6.59 0.70 13.26
N GLN A 215 6.31 1.91 12.78
CA GLN A 215 5.60 2.94 13.56
C GLN A 215 4.22 2.44 13.99
N ALA A 216 3.44 1.87 13.05
CA ALA A 216 2.14 1.29 13.37
C ALA A 216 2.23 0.14 14.38
N THR A 217 3.28 -0.70 14.29
CA THR A 217 3.53 -1.76 15.26
C THR A 217 3.76 -1.17 16.65
N LEU A 218 4.66 -0.20 16.80
CA LEU A 218 4.92 0.41 18.10
C LEU A 218 3.71 1.13 18.68
N ALA A 219 2.97 1.88 17.85
CA ALA A 219 1.75 2.56 18.28
C ALA A 219 0.70 1.55 18.79
N ASN A 220 0.52 0.42 18.11
CA ASN A 220 -0.41 -0.61 18.54
C ASN A 220 0.07 -1.32 19.81
N LEU A 221 1.37 -1.57 19.96
CA LEU A 221 1.93 -2.17 21.17
C LEU A 221 1.72 -1.25 22.38
N ASP A 222 2.00 0.05 22.22
CA ASP A 222 1.80 1.06 23.25
C ASP A 222 0.32 1.15 23.65
N GLN A 223 -0.59 1.29 22.68
CA GLN A 223 -2.02 1.31 22.96
C GLN A 223 -2.52 -0.01 23.55
N ALA A 224 -1.93 -1.16 23.22
CA ALA A 224 -2.26 -2.44 23.82
C ALA A 224 -1.58 -2.66 25.18
N GLY A 225 -0.76 -1.71 25.66
CA GLY A 225 0.03 -1.85 26.89
C GLY A 225 0.99 -3.03 26.83
N ILE A 226 1.49 -3.39 25.64
CA ILE A 226 2.47 -4.46 25.45
C ILE A 226 3.87 -3.85 25.57
N GLU A 227 4.56 -4.19 26.64
CA GLU A 227 5.92 -3.72 26.87
C GLU A 227 6.91 -4.36 25.90
N ARG A 228 7.94 -3.59 25.55
CA ARG A 228 9.03 -4.09 24.71
C ARG A 228 9.90 -5.06 25.52
N PRO A 229 10.52 -6.06 24.87
CA PRO A 229 11.43 -6.97 25.57
C PRO A 229 12.55 -6.17 26.24
N THR A 230 12.82 -6.44 27.52
CA THR A 230 13.96 -5.89 28.26
C THR A 230 14.95 -7.00 28.59
N ASP A 231 16.23 -6.67 28.73
CA ASP A 231 17.23 -7.59 29.27
C ASP A 231 17.18 -7.68 30.80
N GLU A 232 18.05 -8.51 31.37
CA GLU A 232 18.16 -8.73 32.83
C GLU A 232 18.53 -7.45 33.60
N SER A 233 19.06 -6.42 32.92
CA SER A 233 19.37 -5.12 33.48
C SER A 233 18.21 -4.11 33.38
N GLY A 234 17.11 -4.51 32.75
CA GLY A 234 15.94 -3.65 32.50
C GLY A 234 16.08 -2.76 31.27
N GLN A 235 17.13 -2.93 30.45
CA GLN A 235 17.32 -2.16 29.22
C GLN A 235 16.45 -2.72 28.09
N VAL A 236 15.75 -1.84 27.37
CA VAL A 236 14.91 -2.22 26.23
C VAL A 236 15.78 -2.80 25.11
N GLN A 237 15.47 -4.03 24.71
CA GLN A 237 16.12 -4.72 23.62
C GLN A 237 15.50 -4.37 22.27
N ALA A 238 16.35 -4.35 21.25
CA ALA A 238 15.90 -4.19 19.89
C ALA A 238 15.12 -5.43 19.42
N ILE A 239 13.94 -5.24 18.83
CA ILE A 239 13.08 -6.34 18.37
C ILE A 239 13.62 -6.84 17.02
N PRO A 240 14.03 -8.12 16.89
CA PRO A 240 14.49 -8.66 15.62
C PRO A 240 13.37 -8.62 14.57
N ALA A 241 13.57 -7.88 13.48
CA ALA A 241 12.57 -7.66 12.44
C ALA A 241 13.04 -8.25 11.10
N THR A 242 12.27 -9.17 10.54
CA THR A 242 12.54 -9.76 9.22
C THR A 242 11.63 -9.17 8.17
N LEU A 243 12.21 -8.69 7.06
CA LEU A 243 11.46 -8.12 5.94
C LEU A 243 12.02 -8.65 4.61
N ASP A 244 11.21 -8.66 3.55
CA ASP A 244 11.70 -9.05 2.23
C ASP A 244 12.66 -8.03 1.62
N ASN A 245 13.44 -8.45 0.63
CA ASN A 245 14.31 -7.54 -0.14
C ASN A 245 13.55 -6.34 -0.74
N GLY A 246 12.26 -6.49 -1.02
CA GLY A 246 11.41 -5.39 -1.48
C GLY A 246 11.36 -4.18 -0.53
N TYR A 247 11.67 -4.37 0.76
CA TYR A 247 11.68 -3.33 1.80
C TYR A 247 13.04 -2.66 1.98
N TYR A 248 14.08 -3.13 1.30
CA TYR A 248 15.43 -2.63 1.52
C TYR A 248 15.60 -1.19 0.99
N SER A 249 15.95 -0.28 1.90
CA SER A 249 16.67 0.95 1.61
C SER A 249 17.54 1.32 2.80
N GLU A 250 18.60 2.11 2.59
CA GLU A 250 19.48 2.53 3.69
C GLU A 250 18.70 3.38 4.70
N ALA A 251 17.90 4.32 4.22
CA ALA A 251 16.99 5.12 5.04
C ALA A 251 15.98 4.26 5.84
N ALA A 252 15.33 3.29 5.19
CA ALA A 252 14.39 2.41 5.89
C ALA A 252 15.07 1.54 6.96
N THR A 253 16.31 1.10 6.71
CA THR A 253 17.08 0.32 7.69
C THR A 253 17.41 1.18 8.91
N GLN A 254 17.88 2.42 8.68
CA GLN A 254 18.17 3.36 9.75
C GLN A 254 16.91 3.71 10.55
N ALA A 255 15.80 4.02 9.88
CA ALA A 255 14.53 4.33 10.55
C ALA A 255 14.04 3.17 11.42
N LEU A 256 14.21 1.91 10.97
CA LEU A 256 13.89 0.74 11.80
C LEU A 256 14.78 0.65 13.03
N GLU A 257 16.08 0.90 12.90
CA GLU A 257 17.03 0.90 14.01
C GLU A 257 16.73 2.01 15.03
N ASP A 258 16.39 3.22 14.56
CA ASP A 258 16.01 4.36 15.40
C ASP A 258 14.71 4.09 16.18
N LEU A 259 13.77 3.33 15.57
CA LEU A 259 12.56 2.85 16.23
C LEU A 259 12.82 1.66 17.18
N GLY A 260 14.06 1.18 17.30
CA GLY A 260 14.47 0.08 18.17
C GLY A 260 14.14 -1.32 17.61
N PHE A 261 14.07 -1.47 16.29
CA PHE A 261 14.06 -2.77 15.65
C PHE A 261 15.47 -3.15 15.22
N ALA A 262 15.77 -4.44 15.20
CA ALA A 262 16.98 -4.98 14.59
C ALA A 262 16.60 -5.58 13.21
N PRO A 263 16.73 -4.82 12.11
CA PRO A 263 16.31 -5.29 10.79
C PRO A 263 17.22 -6.39 10.24
N TYR A 264 16.59 -7.37 9.58
CA TYR A 264 17.19 -8.45 8.80
C TYR A 264 16.49 -8.49 7.44
N ILE A 265 17.08 -7.83 6.45
CA ILE A 265 16.52 -7.66 5.11
C ILE A 265 17.49 -8.24 4.08
N ALA A 266 17.06 -9.21 3.27
CA ALA A 266 17.94 -9.72 2.22
C ALA A 266 18.22 -8.63 1.17
N ALA A 267 19.48 -8.44 0.78
CA ALA A 267 19.88 -7.39 -0.17
C ALA A 267 19.77 -7.79 -1.66
N GLY A 268 19.23 -9.00 -1.95
CA GLY A 268 19.07 -9.55 -3.31
C GLY A 268 18.78 -11.06 -3.34
N ARG A 269 18.37 -11.57 -4.51
CA ARG A 269 18.35 -13.02 -4.80
C ARG A 269 19.73 -13.45 -5.28
N HIS A 270 20.41 -14.30 -4.51
CA HIS A 270 21.64 -14.94 -4.97
C HIS A 270 21.30 -16.07 -5.95
N LYS A 271 22.06 -16.17 -7.05
CA LYS A 271 21.97 -17.33 -7.94
C LYS A 271 22.56 -18.54 -7.21
N HIS A 272 21.99 -19.73 -7.42
CA HIS A 272 22.39 -21.00 -6.77
C HIS A 272 23.88 -21.41 -7.00
N HIS A 273 24.65 -20.67 -7.78
CA HIS A 273 26.05 -20.94 -8.14
C HIS A 273 26.94 -19.68 -8.10
N GLU A 274 26.77 -18.78 -7.12
CA GLU A 274 27.84 -17.83 -6.81
C GLU A 274 28.82 -18.52 -5.84
N PRO A 275 30.12 -18.65 -6.20
CA PRO A 275 31.12 -19.14 -5.27
C PRO A 275 31.12 -18.28 -4.01
N GLN A 276 31.19 -18.92 -2.86
CA GLN A 276 31.41 -18.23 -1.59
C GLN A 276 32.78 -17.58 -1.64
N THR A 277 32.84 -16.28 -1.95
CA THR A 277 34.04 -15.50 -1.69
C THR A 277 34.11 -15.26 -0.18
N GLU A 278 34.81 -16.16 0.51
CA GLU A 278 35.47 -15.83 1.77
C GLU A 278 36.47 -14.72 1.46
N GLY A 279 36.05 -13.48 1.67
CA GLY A 279 36.77 -12.28 1.28
C GLY A 279 36.67 -11.25 2.39
N SER A 280 37.73 -11.23 3.19
CA SER A 280 38.18 -10.27 4.19
C SER A 280 38.21 -8.81 3.72
N ALA A 281 37.07 -8.22 3.38
CA ALA A 281 36.93 -6.78 3.26
C ALA A 281 35.82 -6.35 4.19
N GLU A 282 36.09 -5.37 5.07
CA GLU A 282 35.03 -4.78 5.87
C GLU A 282 33.93 -4.26 4.94
N PRO A 283 32.64 -4.57 5.22
CA PRO A 283 31.53 -4.15 4.38
C PRO A 283 31.48 -2.61 4.27
N ALA A 284 31.86 -2.09 3.11
CA ALA A 284 32.03 -0.66 2.88
C ALA A 284 30.69 0.09 2.78
N THR A 285 29.63 -0.59 2.35
CA THR A 285 28.28 -0.01 2.15
C THR A 285 27.26 -0.55 3.15
N ALA A 286 26.18 0.21 3.42
CA ALA A 286 25.11 -0.25 4.32
C ALA A 286 24.44 -1.53 3.80
N LYS A 287 24.39 -1.68 2.47
CA LYS A 287 23.86 -2.87 1.80
C LYS A 287 24.71 -4.11 2.06
N GLU A 288 26.04 -3.97 2.00
CA GLU A 288 26.97 -5.05 2.32
C GLU A 288 26.92 -5.41 3.81
N ARG A 289 26.81 -4.41 4.70
CA ARG A 289 26.63 -4.64 6.15
C ARG A 289 25.38 -5.46 6.43
N MET A 290 24.25 -5.08 5.84
CA MET A 290 22.99 -5.83 5.99
C MET A 290 23.10 -7.24 5.40
N ALA A 291 23.69 -7.39 4.21
CA ALA A 291 23.91 -8.69 3.60
C ALA A 291 24.81 -9.60 4.47
N ALA A 292 25.89 -9.05 5.04
CA ALA A 292 26.76 -9.77 5.98
C ALA A 292 26.00 -10.17 7.25
N LYS A 293 25.23 -9.25 7.85
CA LYS A 293 24.38 -9.50 9.02
C LYS A 293 23.41 -10.65 8.78
N VAL A 294 22.72 -10.67 7.63
CA VAL A 294 21.78 -11.75 7.26
C VAL A 294 22.49 -13.08 6.98
N ARG A 295 23.74 -13.06 6.50
CA ARG A 295 24.54 -14.28 6.19
C ARG A 295 25.13 -14.97 7.42
N THR A 296 25.20 -14.31 8.57
CA THR A 296 25.58 -14.97 9.83
C THR A 296 24.69 -16.20 10.09
N PRO A 297 25.16 -17.24 10.80
CA PRO A 297 24.34 -18.39 11.16
C PRO A 297 23.02 -17.99 11.84
N GLU A 298 23.11 -17.04 12.77
CA GLU A 298 21.99 -16.48 13.53
C GLU A 298 21.04 -15.71 12.61
N GLY A 299 21.57 -14.79 11.80
CA GLY A 299 20.78 -14.00 10.84
C GLY A 299 20.09 -14.87 9.79
N THR A 300 20.75 -15.91 9.32
CA THR A 300 20.20 -16.86 8.36
C THR A 300 19.06 -17.67 8.99
N ALA A 301 19.26 -18.16 10.22
CA ALA A 301 18.22 -18.88 10.96
C ALA A 301 17.00 -18.00 11.21
N LEU A 302 17.22 -16.73 11.59
CA LEU A 302 16.15 -15.76 11.85
C LEU A 302 15.40 -15.41 10.57
N TYR A 303 16.11 -15.12 9.47
CA TYR A 303 15.51 -14.78 8.19
C TYR A 303 14.69 -15.93 7.58
N ARG A 304 15.16 -17.18 7.71
CA ARG A 304 14.43 -18.37 7.24
C ARG A 304 13.05 -18.52 7.88
N ARG A 305 12.85 -17.98 9.09
CA ARG A 305 11.57 -18.07 9.81
C ARG A 305 10.45 -17.28 9.15
N ARG A 306 10.73 -16.32 8.23
CA ARG A 306 9.69 -15.62 7.44
C ARG A 306 8.65 -16.58 6.85
N LYS A 307 9.12 -17.70 6.29
CA LYS A 307 8.30 -18.74 5.65
C LYS A 307 7.30 -19.42 6.57
N VAL A 308 7.52 -19.36 7.88
CA VAL A 308 6.64 -19.97 8.90
C VAL A 308 5.93 -18.94 9.78
N ILE A 309 6.22 -17.64 9.60
CA ILE A 309 5.61 -16.55 10.36
C ILE A 309 4.54 -15.85 9.53
N VAL A 310 4.96 -15.00 8.59
CA VAL A 310 4.05 -14.09 7.87
C VAL A 310 3.48 -14.71 6.59
N GLU A 311 4.24 -15.55 5.88
CA GLU A 311 3.75 -16.23 4.67
C GLU A 311 2.54 -17.13 4.97
N PRO A 312 2.51 -17.94 6.05
CA PRO A 312 1.33 -18.72 6.40
C PRO A 312 0.14 -17.87 6.82
N VAL A 313 0.35 -16.70 7.44
CA VAL A 313 -0.74 -15.77 7.78
C VAL A 313 -1.45 -15.33 6.50
N PHE A 314 -0.70 -14.96 5.47
CA PHE A 314 -1.29 -14.64 4.18
C PHE A 314 -1.94 -15.86 3.53
N GLY A 315 -1.34 -17.04 3.62
CA GLY A 315 -1.95 -18.29 3.16
C GLY A 315 -3.31 -18.57 3.82
N GLN A 316 -3.43 -18.39 5.14
CA GLN A 316 -4.68 -18.59 5.89
C GLN A 316 -5.74 -17.54 5.54
N ILE A 317 -5.35 -16.26 5.49
CA ILE A 317 -6.26 -15.18 5.07
C ILE A 317 -6.74 -15.42 3.64
N LYS A 318 -5.83 -15.86 2.79
CA LYS A 318 -6.10 -16.04 1.39
C LYS A 318 -6.83 -17.36 1.15
N GLU A 319 -6.15 -18.48 1.21
CA GLU A 319 -6.66 -19.79 0.77
C GLU A 319 -7.77 -20.28 1.71
N ASP A 320 -7.54 -20.30 3.03
CA ASP A 320 -8.51 -20.89 3.95
C ASP A 320 -9.75 -20.01 4.15
N ARG A 321 -9.56 -18.69 4.24
CA ARG A 321 -10.64 -17.73 4.49
C ARG A 321 -11.23 -17.10 3.22
N GLY A 322 -10.63 -17.36 2.05
CA GLY A 322 -11.12 -16.90 0.76
C GLY A 322 -10.99 -15.39 0.50
N PHE A 323 -10.24 -14.63 1.32
CA PHE A 323 -10.12 -13.18 1.12
C PHE A 323 -9.16 -12.85 -0.04
N ARG A 324 -9.69 -12.81 -1.27
CA ARG A 324 -8.95 -12.43 -2.49
C ARG A 324 -9.17 -10.99 -2.94
N ARG A 325 -10.26 -10.37 -2.52
CA ARG A 325 -10.74 -9.10 -3.05
C ARG A 325 -11.39 -8.26 -1.96
N PHE A 326 -11.11 -6.96 -1.96
CA PHE A 326 -11.81 -5.97 -1.16
C PHE A 326 -13.25 -5.78 -1.66
N SER A 327 -14.17 -5.61 -0.73
CA SER A 327 -15.58 -5.34 -1.05
C SER A 327 -15.83 -3.83 -1.19
N LEU A 328 -15.07 -3.01 -0.47
CA LEU A 328 -15.18 -1.56 -0.45
C LEU A 328 -14.25 -0.89 -1.46
N ARG A 329 -14.46 0.40 -1.70
CA ARG A 329 -13.70 1.24 -2.64
C ARG A 329 -13.13 2.47 -1.95
N GLY A 330 -11.95 2.89 -2.36
CA GLY A 330 -11.15 3.95 -1.73
C GLY A 330 -10.30 3.43 -0.56
N LEU A 331 -9.09 3.99 -0.41
CA LEU A 331 -8.05 3.56 0.52
C LEU A 331 -8.53 3.58 1.97
N LYS A 332 -9.24 4.62 2.40
CA LYS A 332 -9.78 4.69 3.78
C LYS A 332 -10.64 3.47 4.11
N LYS A 333 -11.49 3.04 3.17
CA LYS A 333 -12.43 1.94 3.41
C LYS A 333 -11.77 0.57 3.33
N ILE A 334 -10.87 0.37 2.37
CA ILE A 334 -10.15 -0.91 2.26
C ILE A 334 -9.17 -1.10 3.42
N ARG A 335 -8.61 -0.02 3.99
CA ARG A 335 -7.80 -0.08 5.23
C ARG A 335 -8.61 -0.63 6.39
N GLY A 336 -9.82 -0.12 6.64
CA GLY A 336 -10.68 -0.66 7.70
C GLY A 336 -11.16 -2.09 7.41
N GLU A 337 -11.43 -2.45 6.15
CA GLU A 337 -11.73 -3.84 5.77
C GLU A 337 -10.54 -4.77 6.03
N TRP A 338 -9.31 -4.31 5.76
CA TRP A 338 -8.10 -5.06 6.08
C TRP A 338 -7.89 -5.22 7.58
N SER A 339 -8.11 -4.17 8.38
CA SER A 339 -8.08 -4.25 9.84
C SER A 339 -9.08 -5.28 10.37
N LEU A 340 -10.30 -5.35 9.80
CA LEU A 340 -11.27 -6.39 10.13
C LEU A 340 -10.78 -7.80 9.78
N VAL A 341 -10.11 -7.97 8.64
CA VAL A 341 -9.54 -9.27 8.26
C VAL A 341 -8.40 -9.68 9.21
N CYS A 342 -7.55 -8.74 9.61
CA CYS A 342 -6.44 -9.01 10.54
C CYS A 342 -6.93 -9.23 11.98
N LEU A 343 -7.92 -8.48 12.47
CA LEU A 343 -8.46 -8.69 13.82
C LEU A 343 -9.12 -10.08 13.93
N THR A 344 -9.85 -10.49 12.91
CA THR A 344 -10.51 -11.81 12.89
C THR A 344 -9.51 -12.95 12.76
N HIS A 345 -8.36 -12.72 12.10
CA HIS A 345 -7.23 -13.66 12.13
C HIS A 345 -6.72 -13.83 13.57
N ASN A 346 -6.44 -12.72 14.27
CA ASN A 346 -5.97 -12.77 15.66
C ASN A 346 -6.96 -13.48 16.59
N LEU A 347 -8.26 -13.17 16.47
CA LEU A 347 -9.31 -13.84 17.25
C LEU A 347 -9.32 -15.36 17.02
N LEU A 348 -9.17 -15.81 15.78
CA LEU A 348 -9.09 -17.25 15.47
C LEU A 348 -7.84 -17.89 16.09
N LYS A 349 -6.71 -17.18 16.13
CA LYS A 349 -5.49 -17.66 16.78
C LYS A 349 -5.66 -17.78 18.30
N ILE A 350 -6.27 -16.78 18.94
CA ILE A 350 -6.61 -16.80 20.37
C ILE A 350 -7.56 -17.97 20.67
N TRP A 351 -8.64 -18.10 19.91
CA TRP A 351 -9.63 -19.17 20.10
C TRP A 351 -9.00 -20.55 19.95
N ARG A 352 -8.20 -20.78 18.91
CA ARG A 352 -7.49 -22.06 18.72
C ARG A 352 -6.54 -22.37 19.85
N TYR A 353 -5.86 -21.37 20.42
CA TYR A 353 -4.99 -21.58 21.56
C TYR A 353 -5.77 -21.94 22.83
N GLY A 354 -6.88 -21.27 23.09
CA GLY A 354 -7.75 -21.57 24.24
C GLY A 354 -8.46 -22.93 24.19
N CYS A 355 -8.58 -23.53 23.01
CA CYS A 355 -9.18 -24.87 22.83
C CYS A 355 -8.16 -26.02 22.88
N VAL A 356 -6.85 -25.75 22.97
CA VAL A 356 -5.86 -26.81 23.21
C VAL A 356 -5.75 -26.98 24.73
N PRO A 357 -6.06 -28.16 25.30
CA PRO A 357 -5.86 -28.39 26.73
C PRO A 357 -4.39 -28.12 27.05
N GLN A 358 -4.13 -27.23 28.00
CA GLN A 358 -2.77 -27.02 28.49
C GLN A 358 -2.35 -28.32 29.19
N THR A 359 -1.52 -29.12 28.51
CA THR A 359 -0.79 -30.21 29.14
C THR A 359 0.17 -29.58 30.14
N THR A 360 -0.30 -29.48 31.39
CA THR A 360 0.49 -29.16 32.59
C THR A 360 1.57 -30.19 32.84
#